data_AF-A0A1G7BHY1-F1
#
_entry.id   AF-A0A1G7BHY1-F1
#
_cell.length_a   1.000
_cell.length_b   1.000
_cell.length_c   1.000
_cell.angle_alpha   90.00
_cell.angle_beta   90.00
_cell.angle_gamma   90.00
#
_symmetry.space_group_name_H-M   'P 1'
#
loop_
_entity.id
_entity.type
_entity.pdbx_description
1 polymer ?
#
loop_
_entity_poly.entity_id
_entity_poly.type
_entity_poly.pdbx_seq_one_letter_code
_entity_poly.pdbx_strand_id
1 'polypeptide(L)'
;MKNIRILIFDTPYSGKERESYTIEANHEAIIVNLTSRSGPMYASSENCVLSKYDSVSIIVPGDDDVRVVKDLTSSDSWTFSKNSNINGIDVECRATITNADIVPK
;
A
#
# COMPACT_ATOMS: atom_id res chain seq x y z
N MET A 1 15.00 -11.17 -8.81
CA MET A 1 13.85 -10.77 -7.96
C MET A 1 12.79 -10.17 -8.87
N LYS A 2 11.50 -10.40 -8.58
CA LYS A 2 10.40 -9.84 -9.39
C LYS A 2 10.03 -8.47 -8.81
N ASN A 3 9.98 -7.47 -9.67
CA ASN A 3 9.41 -6.17 -9.34
C ASN A 3 7.88 -6.28 -9.38
N ILE A 4 7.22 -5.57 -8.48
CA ILE A 4 5.77 -5.56 -8.36
C ILE A 4 5.34 -4.11 -8.33
N ARG A 5 4.45 -3.72 -9.23
CA ARG A 5 3.88 -2.39 -9.30
C ARG A 5 2.49 -2.42 -8.69
N ILE A 6 2.26 -1.58 -7.70
CA ILE A 6 0.98 -1.41 -6.98
C ILE A 6 0.39 -0.08 -7.43
N LEU A 7 -0.84 -0.11 -7.92
CA LEU A 7 -1.60 1.06 -8.34
C LEU A 7 -2.79 1.24 -7.40
N ILE A 8 -2.96 2.44 -6.87
CA ILE A 8 -4.04 2.80 -5.95
C ILE A 8 -4.99 3.77 -6.66
N PHE A 9 -6.30 3.52 -6.55
CA PHE A 9 -7.34 4.33 -7.18
C PHE A 9 -8.30 4.93 -6.14
N ASP A 10 -8.64 6.20 -6.30
CA ASP A 10 -9.67 6.90 -5.49
C ASP A 10 -11.10 6.52 -5.91
N THR A 11 -12.07 6.78 -5.01
CA THR A 11 -13.54 6.56 -5.14
C THR A 11 -14.19 6.85 -6.51
N PRO A 12 -15.36 6.23 -6.80
CA PRO A 12 -15.64 5.63 -8.09
C PRO A 12 -15.94 6.71 -9.13
N TYR A 13 -15.85 6.34 -10.41
CA TYR A 13 -16.17 7.13 -11.61
C TYR A 13 -15.00 7.80 -12.36
N SER A 14 -13.77 7.81 -11.85
CA SER A 14 -12.67 8.40 -12.63
C SER A 14 -11.68 7.39 -13.20
N GLY A 15 -11.51 6.22 -12.59
CA GLY A 15 -10.43 5.28 -12.94
C GLY A 15 -9.04 5.92 -12.87
N LYS A 16 -8.91 7.05 -12.16
CA LYS A 16 -7.66 7.80 -12.06
C LYS A 16 -6.78 7.14 -11.01
N GLU A 17 -5.59 6.75 -11.43
CA GLU A 17 -4.50 6.40 -10.54
C GLU A 17 -4.23 7.60 -9.61
N ARG A 18 -4.38 7.37 -8.31
CA ARG A 18 -4.01 8.34 -7.28
C ARG A 18 -2.51 8.28 -7.04
N GLU A 19 -2.01 7.08 -6.79
CA GLU A 19 -0.64 6.79 -6.39
C GLU A 19 -0.19 5.46 -7.00
N SER A 20 1.10 5.33 -7.30
CA SER A 20 1.71 4.05 -7.64
C SER A 20 3.07 3.84 -6.98
N TYR A 21 3.34 2.57 -6.66
CA TYR A 21 4.51 2.14 -5.93
C TYR A 21 5.15 0.95 -6.65
N THR A 22 6.47 0.91 -6.67
CA THR A 22 7.22 -0.26 -7.13
C THR A 22 7.93 -0.87 -5.94
N ILE A 23 7.66 -2.15 -5.69
CA ILE A 23 8.23 -2.90 -4.58
C ILE A 23 8.90 -4.17 -5.13
N GLU A 24 9.88 -4.68 -4.39
CA GLU A 24 10.48 -5.98 -4.69
C GLU A 24 9.75 -7.09 -3.94
N ALA A 25 9.52 -8.23 -4.61
CA ALA A 25 8.94 -9.39 -3.95
C ALA A 25 9.76 -9.81 -2.72
N ASN A 26 9.08 -10.17 -1.64
CA ASN A 26 9.62 -10.56 -0.33
C ASN A 26 10.30 -9.45 0.47
N HIS A 27 10.16 -8.19 0.06
CA HIS A 27 10.58 -7.03 0.86
C HIS A 27 9.37 -6.25 1.36
N GLU A 28 9.46 -5.79 2.60
CA GLU A 28 8.50 -4.85 3.15
C GLU A 28 8.74 -3.48 2.51
N ALA A 29 7.68 -2.84 2.04
CA ALA A 29 7.75 -1.52 1.43
C ALA A 29 6.71 -0.59 2.04
N ILE A 30 7.07 0.68 2.19
CA ILE A 30 6.15 1.74 2.60
C ILE A 30 5.30 2.12 1.39
N ILE A 31 3.99 1.87 1.48
CA ILE A 31 3.03 2.20 0.42
C ILE A 31 2.22 3.42 0.82
N VAL A 32 2.00 3.69 2.11
CA VAL A 32 1.44 4.98 2.55
C VAL A 32 2.33 5.58 3.63
N ASN A 33 2.74 6.82 3.41
CA ASN A 33 3.48 7.62 4.39
C ASN A 33 2.73 8.94 4.59
N LEU A 34 2.26 9.16 5.82
CA LEU A 34 1.57 10.37 6.22
C LEU A 34 2.36 11.03 7.35
N THR A 35 3.04 12.13 7.04
CA THR A 35 3.61 13.02 8.06
C THR A 35 2.58 14.08 8.44
N SER A 36 2.09 14.05 9.68
CA SER A 36 1.25 15.11 10.22
C SER A 36 2.09 16.10 11.04
N ARG A 37 2.12 17.35 10.60
CA ARG A 37 2.80 18.47 11.29
C ARG A 37 1.88 19.25 12.23
N SER A 38 0.56 19.09 12.11
CA SER A 38 -0.42 19.90 12.82
C SER A 38 -1.73 19.14 13.10
N GLY A 39 -1.88 18.70 14.35
CA GLY A 39 -3.18 18.30 14.92
C GLY A 39 -3.54 16.81 14.89
N PRO A 40 -4.55 16.41 15.68
CA PRO A 40 -4.86 15.01 16.05
C PRO A 40 -5.38 14.14 14.90
N MET A 41 -5.56 14.67 13.68
CA MET A 41 -6.27 13.98 12.59
C MET A 41 -5.59 12.68 12.12
N TYR A 42 -4.27 12.58 12.29
CA TYR A 42 -3.49 11.35 12.01
C TYR A 42 -2.88 10.74 13.28
N ALA A 43 -3.02 11.42 14.42
CA ALA A 43 -2.51 10.92 15.70
C ALA A 43 -3.38 9.76 16.24
N SER A 44 -4.64 9.67 15.81
CA SER A 44 -5.60 8.64 16.23
C SER A 44 -5.84 7.53 15.19
N SER A 45 -5.31 7.63 13.97
CA SER A 45 -5.52 6.60 12.95
C SER A 45 -4.52 5.46 13.13
N GLU A 46 -4.89 4.42 13.87
CA GLU A 46 -4.14 3.15 13.93
C GLU A 46 -4.38 2.29 12.68
N ASN A 47 -5.34 2.69 11.87
CA ASN A 47 -5.78 1.93 10.73
C ASN A 47 -5.08 2.40 9.45
N CYS A 48 -4.29 1.49 8.89
CA CYS A 48 -3.97 1.46 7.47
C CYS A 48 -5.22 1.21 6.61
N VAL A 49 -6.43 1.21 7.19
CA VAL A 49 -7.69 1.10 6.47
C VAL A 49 -7.90 2.37 5.67
N LEU A 50 -7.58 2.21 4.40
CA LEU A 50 -7.76 3.12 3.29
C LEU A 50 -9.25 3.26 2.98
N SER A 51 -10.09 3.68 3.93
CA SER A 51 -11.50 4.05 3.67
C SER A 51 -11.66 5.14 2.58
N LYS A 52 -10.53 5.69 2.11
CA LYS A 52 -10.40 6.62 0.99
C LYS A 52 -10.10 5.97 -0.37
N TYR A 53 -9.63 4.71 -0.41
CA TYR A 53 -9.27 4.00 -1.64
C TYR A 53 -10.32 2.93 -1.94
N ASP A 54 -10.72 2.84 -3.20
CA ASP A 54 -11.82 1.96 -3.63
C ASP A 54 -11.31 0.65 -4.24
N SER A 55 -10.13 0.72 -4.89
CA SER A 55 -9.49 -0.46 -5.47
C SER A 55 -7.97 -0.34 -5.51
N VAL A 56 -7.31 -1.51 -5.48
CA VAL A 56 -5.87 -1.66 -5.66
C VAL A 56 -5.63 -2.62 -6.82
N SER A 57 -4.79 -2.23 -7.78
CA SER A 57 -4.34 -3.12 -8.84
C SER A 57 -2.86 -3.46 -8.64
N ILE A 58 -2.50 -4.72 -8.85
CA ILE A 58 -1.14 -5.21 -8.65
C ILE A 58 -0.66 -5.86 -9.94
N ILE A 59 0.47 -5.40 -10.44
CA ILE A 59 1.05 -5.78 -11.74
C ILE A 59 2.46 -6.31 -11.50
N VAL A 60 2.83 -7.39 -12.18
CA VAL A 60 4.22 -7.89 -12.26
C VAL A 60 4.78 -7.49 -13.62
N PRO A 61 5.62 -6.44 -13.73
CA PRO A 61 6.10 -5.98 -15.03
C PRO A 61 6.91 -7.05 -15.76
N GLY A 62 6.58 -7.28 -17.03
CA GLY A 62 7.28 -8.24 -17.89
C GLY A 62 6.88 -9.70 -17.68
N ASP A 63 5.83 -9.98 -16.89
CA ASP A 63 5.31 -11.32 -16.65
C ASP A 63 3.77 -11.30 -16.69
N ASP A 64 3.22 -11.40 -17.89
CA ASP A 64 1.77 -11.36 -18.13
C ASP A 64 1.07 -12.69 -17.82
N ASP A 65 1.81 -13.75 -17.49
CA ASP A 65 1.26 -15.08 -17.19
C ASP A 65 0.97 -15.28 -15.69
N VAL A 66 1.30 -14.29 -14.86
CA VAL A 66 1.08 -14.33 -13.41
C VAL A 66 0.11 -13.25 -12.93
N ARG A 67 -0.48 -13.49 -11.76
CA ARG A 67 -1.28 -12.53 -11.01
C ARG A 67 -0.88 -12.56 -9.54
N VAL A 68 -1.11 -11.45 -8.85
CA VAL A 68 -0.92 -11.36 -7.40
C VAL A 68 -2.25 -11.56 -6.70
N VAL A 69 -2.33 -12.54 -5.80
CA VAL A 69 -3.57 -12.87 -5.04
C VAL A 69 -3.67 -12.18 -3.68
N LYS A 70 -2.63 -11.45 -3.27
CA LYS A 70 -2.62 -10.67 -2.04
C LYS A 70 -3.70 -9.58 -2.10
N ASP A 71 -4.64 -9.61 -1.18
CA ASP A 71 -5.68 -8.59 -1.06
C ASP A 71 -5.18 -7.40 -0.24
N LEU A 72 -4.75 -6.33 -0.91
CA LEU A 72 -4.31 -5.08 -0.28
C LEU A 72 -5.46 -4.15 0.13
N THR A 73 -6.72 -4.53 -0.10
CA THR A 73 -7.89 -3.76 0.37
C THR A 73 -8.26 -4.08 1.82
N SER A 74 -7.82 -5.23 2.35
CA SER A 74 -7.95 -5.61 3.75
C SER A 74 -6.85 -4.98 4.62
N SER A 75 -7.20 -4.47 5.81
CA SER A 75 -6.25 -3.97 6.82
C SER A 75 -5.23 -5.01 7.26
N ASP A 76 -5.59 -6.29 7.22
CA ASP A 76 -4.73 -7.39 7.68
C ASP A 76 -3.52 -7.60 6.77
N SER A 77 -3.54 -7.03 5.57
CA SER A 77 -2.42 -7.04 4.64
C SER A 77 -1.36 -5.98 4.94
N TRP A 78 -1.56 -5.16 5.97
CA TRP A 78 -0.74 -3.98 6.26
C TRP A 78 -0.08 -4.05 7.63
N THR A 79 1.21 -3.72 7.67
CA THR A 79 1.95 -3.40 8.89
C THR A 79 1.85 -1.91 9.15
N PHE A 80 1.22 -1.53 10.26
CA PHE A 80 1.18 -0.15 10.73
C PHE A 80 2.39 0.17 11.61
N SER A 81 2.96 1.35 11.46
CA SER A 81 3.83 1.93 12.48
C SER A 81 3.65 3.43 12.60
N LYS A 82 3.88 3.92 13.82
CA LYS A 82 3.78 5.32 14.18
C LYS A 82 5.03 5.75 14.91
N ASN A 83 5.68 6.80 14.43
CA ASN A 83 6.85 7.38 15.07
C ASN A 83 6.62 8.86 15.36
N SER A 84 6.94 9.30 16.58
CA SER A 84 6.80 10.70 16.99
C SER A 84 8.19 11.35 17.04
N ASN A 85 8.37 12.47 16.35
CA ASN A 85 9.63 13.20 16.29
C ASN A 85 9.43 14.72 16.42
N ILE A 86 10.54 15.48 16.43
CA ILE A 86 10.53 16.94 16.57
C ILE A 86 9.73 17.66 15.47
N ASN A 87 9.50 17.00 14.33
CA ASN A 87 8.79 17.54 13.18
C ASN A 87 7.31 17.10 13.12
N GLY A 88 6.84 16.25 14.03
CA GLY A 88 5.46 15.79 14.08
C GLY A 88 5.32 14.28 14.33
N ILE A 89 4.24 13.71 13.79
CA ILE A 89 3.96 12.28 13.85
C ILE A 89 4.05 11.73 12.43
N ASP A 90 4.92 10.74 12.24
CA ASP A 90 5.00 9.94 11.02
C ASP A 90 4.16 8.68 11.20
N VAL A 91 3.26 8.45 10.25
CA VAL A 91 2.47 7.23 10.15
C VAL A 91 2.86 6.52 8.86
N GLU A 92 3.34 5.28 9.00
CA GLU A 92 3.71 4.43 7.87
C GLU A 92 2.81 3.20 7.84
N CYS A 93 2.27 2.92 6.65
CA CYS A 93 1.62 1.67 6.32
C CYS A 93 2.45 0.93 5.29
N ARG A 94 2.91 -0.26 5.69
CA ARG A 94 3.79 -1.09 4.90
C ARG A 94 3.08 -2.37 4.50
N ALA A 95 3.38 -2.90 3.33
CA ALA A 95 2.95 -4.23 2.96
C ALA A 95 4.11 -5.03 2.38
N THR A 96 3.99 -6.34 2.46
CA THR A 96 4.91 -7.29 1.85
C THR A 96 4.11 -8.18 0.91
N ILE A 97 4.52 -8.21 -0.36
CA ILE A 97 4.04 -9.20 -1.33
C ILE A 97 5.16 -10.23 -1.50
N THR A 98 4.86 -11.48 -1.20
CA THR A 98 5.81 -12.60 -1.27
C THR A 98 5.71 -13.32 -2.61
N ASN A 99 6.69 -14.17 -2.92
CA ASN A 99 6.60 -15.02 -4.11
C ASN A 99 5.41 -15.99 -4.06
N ALA A 100 4.93 -16.37 -2.86
CA ALA A 100 3.77 -17.25 -2.71
C ALA A 100 2.45 -16.54 -3.10
N ASP A 101 2.43 -15.21 -3.04
CA ASP A 101 1.29 -14.41 -3.48
C ASP A 101 1.24 -14.27 -5.01
N ILE A 102 2.31 -14.63 -5.73
CA ILE A 102 2.41 -14.55 -7.19
C ILE A 102 2.11 -15.92 -7.78
N VAL A 103 0.93 -16.08 -8.38
CA VAL A 103 0.45 -17.34 -8.92
C VAL A 103 0.22 -17.25 -10.43
N PRO A 104 0.24 -18.36 -11.18
CA PRO A 104 -0.21 -18.37 -12.57
C PRO A 104 -1.66 -17.85 -12.69
N LYS A 105 -1.96 -17.20 -13.81
CA LYS A 105 -3.33 -16.74 -14.13
C LYS A 105 -4.31 -17.90 -14.30
#